data_AF-A0A4S3B9F5-F1
#
_entry.id   AF-A0A4S3B9F5-F1
#
_cell.length_a   1.000
_cell.length_b   1.000
_cell.length_c   1.000
_cell.angle_alpha   90.00
_cell.angle_beta   90.00
_cell.angle_gamma   90.00
#
_symmetry.space_group_name_H-M   'P 1'
#
loop_
_entity.id
_entity.type
_entity.pdbx_description
1 polymer ?
#
loop_
_entity_poly.entity_id
_entity_poly.type
_entity_poly.pdbx_seq_one_letter_code
_entity_poly.pdbx_strand_id
1 'polypeptide(L)'
;MKKIVVLVTFLLALSGCQKVVDNNDSSKTTSSSSYSEKQKQSKITKESQEEKMKTYPAESLLKAVETKDLNEVNAILKDKSYKIDEQNDQGETPLFIATHDNQVDIAKALIMAGADVNVQDHIQDSPYLYAGAQGKTEILKFMIQNAKPDQKVYNRYGGNTLIPAAEKGHLETVKVLLADGSVDIDHQNKFGYTALIEAVALRDGSKVYQDIVKELLQYGANKTLRDNDGKTAADYARELGYVELQKILKD
;
A
#
# COMPACT_ATOMS: atom_id res chain seq x y z
N MET A 1 -18.65 -35.40 26.24
CA MET A 1 -19.29 -36.52 25.51
C MET A 1 -18.74 -36.56 24.09
N LYS A 2 -18.19 -37.75 23.73
CA LYS A 2 -17.91 -38.35 22.40
C LYS A 2 -17.52 -37.48 21.19
N LYS A 3 -16.32 -37.81 20.65
CA LYS A 3 -15.80 -37.57 19.29
C LYS A 3 -16.69 -38.22 18.22
N ILE A 4 -16.78 -37.65 17.02
CA ILE A 4 -16.88 -38.43 15.75
C ILE A 4 -16.12 -37.71 14.63
N VAL A 5 -15.14 -38.42 14.08
CA VAL A 5 -14.47 -38.25 12.78
C VAL A 5 -15.31 -38.99 11.74
N VAL A 6 -15.55 -38.43 10.54
CA VAL A 6 -15.67 -39.24 9.31
C VAL A 6 -15.16 -38.47 8.10
N LEU A 7 -14.11 -39.05 7.51
CA LEU A 7 -13.58 -38.85 6.17
C LEU A 7 -14.32 -39.83 5.23
N VAL A 8 -14.83 -39.39 4.07
CA VAL A 8 -15.09 -40.32 2.94
C VAL A 8 -14.81 -39.61 1.61
N THR A 9 -13.70 -40.00 1.00
CA THR A 9 -13.43 -39.98 -0.44
C THR A 9 -14.34 -40.95 -1.18
N PHE A 10 -14.82 -40.60 -2.37
CA PHE A 10 -15.16 -41.62 -3.37
C PHE A 10 -14.72 -41.19 -4.77
N LEU A 11 -14.06 -42.14 -5.41
CA LEU A 11 -13.36 -42.14 -6.68
C LEU A 11 -14.25 -42.87 -7.72
N LEU A 12 -13.86 -42.79 -9.00
CA LEU A 12 -14.26 -43.68 -10.12
C LEU A 12 -15.62 -43.37 -10.78
N ALA A 13 -15.82 -43.55 -12.08
CA ALA A 13 -14.95 -43.84 -13.21
C ALA A 13 -15.79 -43.75 -14.51
N LEU A 14 -15.13 -43.38 -15.60
CA LEU A 14 -15.14 -43.89 -16.97
C LEU A 14 -16.42 -44.43 -17.65
N SER A 15 -16.36 -44.27 -18.99
CA SER A 15 -17.05 -45.01 -20.07
C SER A 15 -18.27 -44.26 -20.63
N GLY A 16 -18.44 -44.06 -21.93
CA GLY A 16 -17.70 -44.48 -23.12
C GLY A 16 -18.47 -44.04 -24.38
N CYS A 17 -17.79 -44.18 -25.52
CA CYS A 17 -18.21 -44.34 -26.93
C CYS A 17 -19.72 -44.51 -27.27
N GLN A 18 -20.27 -44.24 -28.46
CA GLN A 18 -19.76 -43.96 -29.82
C GLN A 18 -20.92 -43.45 -30.71
N LYS A 19 -20.52 -42.87 -31.85
CA LYS A 19 -21.26 -42.55 -33.09
C LYS A 19 -22.38 -43.52 -33.54
N VAL A 20 -23.35 -43.00 -34.31
CA VAL A 20 -23.59 -43.23 -35.78
C VAL A 20 -25.07 -42.86 -36.12
N VAL A 21 -25.32 -41.80 -36.91
CA VAL A 21 -25.75 -41.71 -38.35
C VAL A 21 -27.18 -42.18 -38.68
N ASP A 22 -28.00 -41.29 -39.26
CA ASP A 22 -28.66 -41.37 -40.60
C ASP A 22 -29.52 -40.09 -40.82
N ASN A 23 -29.26 -39.26 -41.86
CA ASN A 23 -29.80 -39.27 -43.25
C ASN A 23 -31.34 -39.03 -43.28
N ASN A 24 -31.98 -38.21 -44.13
CA ASN A 24 -31.69 -37.52 -45.39
C ASN A 24 -32.91 -36.59 -45.69
N ASP A 25 -32.79 -35.53 -46.50
CA ASP A 25 -33.55 -35.32 -47.75
C ASP A 25 -33.45 -33.86 -48.29
N SER A 26 -33.48 -33.81 -49.62
CA SER A 26 -33.21 -32.87 -50.72
C SER A 26 -33.83 -31.46 -50.67
N SER A 27 -33.49 -30.48 -51.54
CA SER A 27 -33.10 -30.55 -52.96
C SER A 27 -32.54 -29.23 -53.54
N LYS A 28 -31.58 -29.36 -54.49
CA LYS A 28 -31.41 -28.64 -55.80
C LYS A 28 -31.19 -27.10 -55.81
N THR A 29 -30.33 -26.47 -56.64
CA THR A 29 -29.76 -26.81 -57.96
C THR A 29 -28.61 -25.85 -58.38
N THR A 30 -27.59 -26.39 -59.09
CA THR A 30 -26.75 -25.81 -60.19
C THR A 30 -26.05 -24.45 -60.03
N SER A 31 -24.74 -24.30 -60.26
CA SER A 31 -24.05 -24.51 -61.55
C SER A 31 -22.52 -24.64 -61.43
N SER A 32 -21.92 -25.24 -62.46
CA SER A 32 -20.57 -25.77 -62.67
C SER A 32 -19.44 -24.78 -63.00
N SER A 33 -18.20 -25.10 -62.59
CA SER A 33 -16.92 -25.12 -63.37
C SER A 33 -15.76 -25.31 -62.38
N SER A 34 -15.11 -26.48 -62.30
CA SER A 34 -14.02 -27.03 -63.11
C SER A 34 -12.65 -26.32 -62.99
N TYR A 35 -11.71 -27.06 -62.38
CA TYR A 35 -10.24 -27.10 -62.56
C TYR A 35 -9.27 -26.30 -61.66
N SER A 36 -8.49 -27.13 -60.96
CA SER A 36 -7.07 -27.06 -60.60
C SER A 36 -6.68 -26.53 -59.22
N GLU A 37 -6.26 -27.48 -58.39
CA GLU A 37 -5.36 -27.30 -57.27
C GLU A 37 -4.06 -26.64 -57.74
N LYS A 38 -3.68 -25.56 -57.06
CA LYS A 38 -2.27 -25.21 -56.84
C LYS A 38 -2.14 -24.73 -55.40
N GLN A 39 -1.49 -25.56 -54.60
CA GLN A 39 -0.97 -25.22 -53.29
C GLN A 39 -0.16 -23.92 -53.41
N LYS A 40 -0.63 -22.87 -52.75
CA LYS A 40 0.18 -21.68 -52.47
C LYS A 40 0.39 -21.63 -50.98
N GLN A 41 1.47 -22.29 -50.56
CA GLN A 41 2.05 -22.15 -49.25
C GLN A 41 2.61 -20.73 -49.13
N SER A 42 1.77 -19.75 -48.80
CA SER A 42 2.23 -18.42 -48.44
C SER A 42 2.70 -18.47 -46.99
N LYS A 43 4.00 -18.75 -46.87
CA LYS A 43 4.93 -18.26 -45.85
C LYS A 43 4.28 -17.24 -44.92
N ILE A 44 3.79 -17.71 -43.77
CA ILE A 44 3.52 -16.86 -42.61
C ILE A 44 4.90 -16.42 -42.14
N THR A 45 5.32 -15.24 -42.58
CA THR A 45 6.44 -14.54 -41.95
C THR A 45 5.96 -14.19 -40.55
N LYS A 46 6.38 -14.97 -39.55
CA LYS A 46 6.42 -14.47 -38.18
C LYS A 46 7.49 -13.39 -38.17
N GLU A 47 7.08 -12.16 -38.47
CA GLU A 47 7.80 -10.99 -37.98
C GLU A 47 7.61 -10.99 -36.47
N SER A 48 8.51 -11.66 -35.75
CA SER A 48 8.84 -11.23 -34.41
C SER A 48 9.40 -9.82 -34.56
N GLN A 49 8.54 -8.82 -34.37
CA GLN A 49 9.04 -7.50 -34.00
C GLN A 49 9.75 -7.71 -32.67
N GLU A 50 11.08 -7.82 -32.71
CA GLU A 50 11.91 -7.46 -31.56
C GLU A 50 11.54 -6.00 -31.26
N GLU A 51 10.61 -5.82 -30.33
CA GLU A 51 10.34 -4.53 -29.72
C GLU A 51 11.68 -4.11 -29.12
N LYS A 52 12.41 -3.22 -29.80
CA LYS A 52 13.64 -2.63 -29.27
C LYS A 52 13.23 -1.98 -27.95
N MET A 53 13.55 -2.66 -26.86
CA MET A 53 13.21 -2.23 -25.52
C MET A 53 13.81 -0.84 -25.35
N LYS A 54 12.94 0.18 -25.21
CA LYS A 54 13.37 1.56 -24.98
C LYS A 54 14.25 1.53 -23.74
N THR A 55 15.52 1.87 -23.88
CA THR A 55 16.43 1.95 -22.74
C THR A 55 16.18 3.27 -22.04
N TYR A 56 15.97 3.23 -20.74
CA TYR A 56 15.77 4.42 -19.91
C TYR A 56 17.06 4.76 -19.17
N PRO A 57 17.59 6.00 -19.28
CA PRO A 57 18.73 6.42 -18.47
C PRO A 57 18.35 6.47 -16.98
N ALA A 58 19.37 6.58 -16.12
CA ALA A 58 19.16 6.93 -14.71
C ALA A 58 18.33 8.22 -14.59
N GLU A 59 17.58 8.34 -13.51
CA GLU A 59 16.67 9.44 -13.16
C GLU A 59 15.44 9.59 -14.05
N SER A 60 15.24 8.70 -15.03
CA SER A 60 14.05 8.73 -15.88
C SER A 60 12.77 8.54 -15.06
N LEU A 61 12.79 7.67 -14.05
CA LEU A 61 11.60 7.41 -13.24
C LEU A 61 11.34 8.56 -12.27
N LEU A 62 12.39 9.10 -11.63
CA LEU A 62 12.31 10.34 -10.87
C LEU A 62 11.66 11.45 -11.71
N LYS A 63 12.16 11.66 -12.93
CA LYS A 63 11.65 12.73 -13.80
C LYS A 63 10.18 12.54 -14.17
N ALA A 64 9.80 11.32 -14.53
CA ALA A 64 8.41 11.02 -14.88
C ALA A 64 7.45 11.30 -13.71
N VAL A 65 7.84 10.95 -12.48
CA VAL A 65 7.07 11.24 -11.25
C VAL A 65 7.00 12.73 -10.95
N GLU A 66 8.11 13.47 -11.06
CA GLU A 66 8.13 14.93 -10.89
C GLU A 66 7.17 15.65 -11.85
N THR A 67 7.10 15.17 -13.09
CA THR A 67 6.20 15.70 -14.12
C THR A 67 4.78 15.13 -14.03
N LYS A 68 4.50 14.23 -13.07
CA LYS A 68 3.20 13.57 -12.86
C LYS A 68 2.72 12.77 -14.08
N ASP A 69 3.66 12.23 -14.85
CA ASP A 69 3.38 11.47 -16.07
C ASP A 69 3.22 9.98 -15.74
N LEU A 70 2.00 9.58 -15.38
CA LEU A 70 1.67 8.19 -15.10
C LEU A 70 1.91 7.25 -16.31
N ASN A 71 1.81 7.76 -17.54
CA ASN A 71 2.03 6.93 -18.72
C ASN A 71 3.51 6.61 -18.88
N GLU A 72 4.40 7.60 -18.73
CA GLU A 72 5.85 7.37 -18.78
C GLU A 72 6.32 6.54 -17.58
N VAL A 73 5.78 6.77 -16.37
CA VAL A 73 6.01 5.90 -15.21
C VAL A 73 5.67 4.45 -15.57
N ASN A 74 4.46 4.18 -16.05
CA ASN A 74 4.04 2.83 -16.42
C ASN A 74 4.85 2.23 -17.57
N ALA A 75 5.34 3.06 -18.51
CA ALA A 75 6.21 2.61 -19.58
C ALA A 75 7.58 2.17 -19.04
N ILE A 76 8.18 2.95 -18.13
CA ILE A 76 9.45 2.62 -17.47
C ILE A 76 9.31 1.33 -16.64
N LEU A 77 8.23 1.20 -15.84
CA LEU A 77 8.01 0.04 -14.95
C LEU A 77 7.76 -1.30 -15.66
N LYS A 78 7.59 -1.30 -16.99
CA LYS A 78 7.59 -2.52 -17.81
C LYS A 78 8.98 -3.14 -17.90
N ASP A 79 10.03 -2.32 -17.87
CA ASP A 79 11.40 -2.80 -17.78
C ASP A 79 11.69 -3.24 -16.33
N LYS A 80 11.63 -4.55 -16.09
CA LYS A 80 11.89 -5.15 -14.77
C LYS A 80 13.36 -5.05 -14.33
N SER A 81 14.26 -4.64 -15.22
CA SER A 81 15.66 -4.37 -14.89
C SER A 81 15.90 -2.93 -14.42
N TYR A 82 14.92 -2.03 -14.58
CA TYR A 82 15.05 -0.65 -14.13
C TYR A 82 15.17 -0.56 -12.60
N LYS A 83 16.09 0.26 -12.11
CA LYS A 83 16.28 0.50 -10.68
C LYS A 83 15.17 1.41 -10.15
N ILE A 84 14.08 0.83 -9.66
CA ILE A 84 12.89 1.55 -9.19
C ILE A 84 13.20 2.49 -8.01
N ASP A 85 14.05 2.05 -7.08
CA ASP A 85 14.47 2.83 -5.90
C ASP A 85 15.77 3.60 -6.16
N GLU A 86 15.86 4.27 -7.32
CA GLU A 86 16.85 5.34 -7.51
C GLU A 86 16.55 6.51 -6.56
N GLN A 87 17.57 7.30 -6.23
CA GLN A 87 17.46 8.42 -5.29
C GLN A 87 18.02 9.68 -5.93
N ASN A 88 17.31 10.80 -5.77
CA ASN A 88 17.82 12.12 -6.14
C ASN A 88 18.84 12.64 -5.10
N ASP A 89 19.31 13.88 -5.28
CA ASP A 89 20.27 14.54 -4.38
C ASP A 89 19.76 14.75 -2.94
N GLN A 90 18.46 14.61 -2.71
CA GLN A 90 17.81 14.70 -1.40
C GLN A 90 17.59 13.31 -0.77
N GLY A 91 17.99 12.24 -1.45
CA GLY A 91 17.75 10.86 -1.03
C GLY A 91 16.32 10.39 -1.30
N GLU A 92 15.51 11.15 -2.04
CA GLU A 92 14.12 10.82 -2.30
C GLU A 92 14.01 9.80 -3.43
N THR A 93 13.23 8.74 -3.20
CA THR A 93 12.86 7.78 -4.26
C THR A 93 11.68 8.29 -5.08
N PRO A 94 11.43 7.75 -6.28
CA PRO A 94 10.19 8.03 -7.02
C PRO A 94 8.92 7.80 -6.17
N LEU A 95 8.90 6.76 -5.33
CA LEU A 95 7.77 6.50 -4.44
C LEU A 95 7.64 7.56 -3.33
N PHE A 96 8.76 8.06 -2.81
CA PHE A 96 8.74 9.16 -1.84
C PHE A 96 8.14 10.42 -2.46
N ILE A 97 8.61 10.84 -3.64
CA ILE A 97 8.09 12.02 -4.35
C ILE A 97 6.59 11.87 -4.64
N ALA A 98 6.17 10.71 -5.16
CA ALA A 98 4.76 10.44 -5.42
C ALA A 98 3.91 10.51 -4.14
N THR A 99 4.44 10.03 -3.01
CA THR A 99 3.77 10.09 -1.70
C THR A 99 3.70 11.52 -1.16
N HIS A 100 4.81 12.27 -1.26
CA HIS A 100 4.92 13.66 -0.85
C HIS A 100 3.84 14.53 -1.52
N ASP A 101 3.75 14.40 -2.84
CA ASP A 101 2.82 15.13 -3.69
C ASP A 101 1.41 14.53 -3.73
N ASN A 102 1.16 13.44 -2.99
CA ASN A 102 -0.10 12.71 -2.96
C ASN A 102 -0.59 12.24 -4.34
N GLN A 103 0.33 11.80 -5.20
CA GLN A 103 0.07 11.25 -6.53
C GLN A 103 -0.36 9.79 -6.40
N VAL A 104 -1.61 9.57 -5.94
CA VAL A 104 -2.14 8.26 -5.54
C VAL A 104 -1.91 7.16 -6.59
N ASP A 105 -2.25 7.41 -7.86
CA ASP A 105 -2.15 6.38 -8.90
C ASP A 105 -0.70 6.01 -9.25
N ILE A 106 0.20 7.01 -9.24
CA ILE A 106 1.64 6.79 -9.44
C ILE A 106 2.23 6.02 -8.26
N ALA A 107 1.88 6.40 -7.02
CA ALA A 107 2.33 5.68 -5.83
C ALA A 107 1.86 4.21 -5.85
N LYS A 108 0.60 3.95 -6.22
CA LYS A 108 0.07 2.59 -6.39
C LYS A 108 0.82 1.80 -7.45
N ALA A 109 1.10 2.41 -8.62
CA ALA A 109 1.86 1.76 -9.69
C ALA A 109 3.28 1.37 -9.24
N LEU A 110 3.96 2.27 -8.54
CA LEU A 110 5.30 2.04 -7.98
C LEU A 110 5.29 0.92 -6.93
N ILE A 111 4.33 0.94 -5.99
CA ILE A 111 4.18 -0.11 -4.97
C ILE A 111 3.92 -1.47 -5.63
N MET A 112 3.03 -1.54 -6.62
CA MET A 112 2.74 -2.78 -7.36
C MET A 112 3.94 -3.27 -8.18
N ALA A 113 4.86 -2.38 -8.55
CA ALA A 113 6.10 -2.73 -9.22
C ALA A 113 7.21 -3.14 -8.25
N GLY A 114 6.99 -3.04 -6.93
CA GLY A 114 7.92 -3.48 -5.89
C GLY A 114 8.82 -2.38 -5.32
N ALA A 115 8.47 -1.10 -5.50
CA ALA A 115 9.18 0.00 -4.83
C ALA A 115 9.20 -0.20 -3.30
N ASP A 116 10.36 0.05 -2.69
CA ASP A 116 10.52 -0.11 -1.24
C ASP A 116 9.92 1.09 -0.48
N VAL A 117 8.93 0.79 0.36
CA VAL A 117 8.21 1.78 1.18
C VAL A 117 9.02 2.29 2.37
N ASN A 118 10.21 1.72 2.62
CA ASN A 118 11.04 1.97 3.80
C ASN A 118 12.31 2.77 3.52
N VAL A 119 12.66 3.02 2.25
CA VAL A 119 13.86 3.80 1.89
C VAL A 119 13.71 5.21 2.45
N GLN A 120 14.65 5.61 3.29
CA GLN A 120 14.65 6.94 3.91
C GLN A 120 15.41 7.94 3.06
N ASP A 121 14.86 9.15 2.99
CA ASP A 121 15.55 10.34 2.47
C ASP A 121 16.65 10.81 3.44
N HIS A 122 17.33 11.91 3.09
CA HIS A 122 18.40 12.48 3.92
C HIS A 122 17.93 13.05 5.27
N ILE A 123 16.63 13.20 5.49
CA ILE A 123 16.04 13.65 6.77
C ILE A 123 15.27 12.54 7.49
N GLN A 124 15.56 11.27 7.14
CA GLN A 124 15.00 10.08 7.79
C GLN A 124 13.49 9.89 7.61
N ASP A 125 12.88 10.46 6.57
CA ASP A 125 11.49 10.15 6.21
C ASP A 125 11.49 9.09 5.09
N SER A 126 10.74 8.00 5.29
CA SER A 126 10.43 7.02 4.25
C SER A 126 9.03 7.26 3.67
N PRO A 127 8.67 6.69 2.50
CA PRO A 127 7.31 6.79 1.99
C PRO A 127 6.25 6.37 3.02
N TYR A 128 6.45 5.27 3.75
CA TYR A 128 5.51 4.82 4.78
C TYR A 128 5.39 5.79 5.97
N LEU A 129 6.53 6.25 6.50
CA LEU A 129 6.55 7.21 7.62
C LEU A 129 5.89 8.53 7.21
N TYR A 130 6.23 9.05 6.03
CA TYR A 130 5.69 10.32 5.52
C TYR A 130 4.19 10.21 5.23
N ALA A 131 3.73 9.11 4.64
CA ALA A 131 2.31 8.88 4.35
C ALA A 131 1.45 8.95 5.62
N GLY A 132 1.90 8.32 6.70
CA GLY A 132 1.20 8.41 7.98
C GLY A 132 1.32 9.78 8.63
N ALA A 133 2.53 10.34 8.68
CA ALA A 133 2.76 11.65 9.28
C ALA A 133 1.95 12.77 8.61
N GLN A 134 1.70 12.72 7.30
CA GLN A 134 0.99 13.78 6.56
C GLN A 134 -0.43 13.39 6.16
N GLY A 135 -0.96 12.29 6.71
CA GLY A 135 -2.33 11.88 6.48
C GLY A 135 -2.65 11.49 5.04
N LYS A 136 -1.66 10.96 4.29
CA LYS A 136 -1.83 10.41 2.94
C LYS A 136 -2.52 9.04 3.00
N THR A 137 -3.71 9.03 3.59
CA THR A 137 -4.40 7.82 4.10
C THR A 137 -4.64 6.77 3.03
N GLU A 138 -4.96 7.19 1.80
CA GLU A 138 -5.19 6.25 0.70
C GLU A 138 -3.89 5.52 0.28
N ILE A 139 -2.79 6.26 0.17
CA ILE A 139 -1.48 5.69 -0.15
C ILE A 139 -1.01 4.78 0.99
N LEU A 140 -1.13 5.24 2.24
CA LEU A 140 -0.78 4.47 3.42
C LEU A 140 -1.54 3.13 3.49
N LYS A 141 -2.85 3.17 3.27
CA LYS A 141 -3.69 1.96 3.24
C LYS A 141 -3.22 1.00 2.14
N PHE A 142 -2.86 1.53 0.98
CA PHE A 142 -2.35 0.73 -0.12
C PHE A 142 -0.98 0.09 0.20
N MET A 143 -0.09 0.82 0.87
CA MET A 143 1.20 0.30 1.35
C MET A 143 1.00 -0.84 2.35
N ILE A 144 0.12 -0.67 3.34
CA ILE A 144 -0.22 -1.72 4.31
C ILE A 144 -0.69 -3.01 3.61
N GLN A 145 -1.50 -2.86 2.56
CA GLN A 145 -2.11 -4.00 1.86
C GLN A 145 -1.18 -4.70 0.87
N ASN A 146 -0.22 -3.98 0.27
CA ASN A 146 0.52 -4.46 -0.90
C ASN A 146 2.05 -4.39 -0.77
N ALA A 147 2.57 -3.88 0.35
CA ALA A 147 4.00 -3.78 0.63
C ALA A 147 4.35 -4.37 2.00
N LYS A 148 5.61 -4.19 2.43
CA LYS A 148 6.11 -4.63 3.74
C LYS A 148 6.72 -3.44 4.49
N PRO A 149 5.90 -2.64 5.20
CA PRO A 149 6.43 -1.62 6.11
C PRO A 149 7.28 -2.26 7.21
N ASP A 150 8.52 -1.76 7.40
CA ASP A 150 9.39 -2.15 8.51
C ASP A 150 9.12 -1.24 9.72
N GLN A 151 8.47 -1.81 10.73
CA GLN A 151 8.09 -1.11 11.96
C GLN A 151 9.27 -0.76 12.88
N LYS A 152 10.51 -1.12 12.48
CA LYS A 152 11.75 -0.71 13.17
C LYS A 152 12.44 0.48 12.51
N VAL A 153 11.89 1.00 11.41
CA VAL A 153 12.34 2.25 10.79
C VAL A 153 11.59 3.42 11.42
N TYR A 154 12.33 4.40 11.92
CA TYR A 154 11.78 5.55 12.64
C TYR A 154 12.14 6.86 11.95
N ASN A 155 11.30 7.88 12.13
CA ASN A 155 11.54 9.22 11.61
C ASN A 155 12.71 9.92 12.36
N ARG A 156 13.10 11.12 11.92
CA ARG A 156 14.19 11.91 12.55
C ARG A 156 14.03 12.16 14.06
N TYR A 157 12.82 12.13 14.59
CA TYR A 157 12.54 12.28 16.02
C TYR A 157 12.52 10.95 16.77
N GLY A 158 12.83 9.84 16.09
CA GLY A 158 12.73 8.49 16.63
C GLY A 158 11.29 8.03 16.82
N GLY A 159 10.31 8.69 16.20
CA GLY A 159 8.91 8.27 16.25
C GLY A 159 8.59 7.25 15.16
N ASN A 160 7.66 6.34 15.47
CA ASN A 160 7.01 5.51 14.46
C ASN A 160 5.96 6.33 13.67
N THR A 161 5.26 5.69 12.74
CA THR A 161 4.26 6.32 11.87
C THR A 161 3.03 6.85 12.62
N LEU A 162 2.67 6.24 13.76
CA LEU A 162 1.46 6.58 14.51
C LEU A 162 1.59 7.91 15.28
N ILE A 163 2.76 8.17 15.87
CA ILE A 163 3.02 9.37 16.67
C ILE A 163 2.68 10.68 15.92
N PRO A 164 3.31 10.98 14.77
CA PRO A 164 3.02 12.22 14.05
C PRO A 164 1.62 12.23 13.44
N ALA A 165 1.03 11.07 13.11
CA ALA A 165 -0.35 11.02 12.63
C ALA A 165 -1.35 11.49 13.72
N ALA A 166 -1.11 11.09 14.97
CA ALA A 166 -1.90 11.51 16.12
C ALA A 166 -1.68 13.00 16.46
N GLU A 167 -0.41 13.44 16.51
CA GLU A 167 -0.04 14.84 16.75
C GLU A 167 -0.69 15.78 15.73
N LYS A 168 -0.63 15.44 14.44
CA LYS A 168 -1.16 16.27 13.36
C LYS A 168 -2.67 16.18 13.16
N GLY A 169 -3.37 15.40 13.98
CA GLY A 169 -4.83 15.34 13.95
C GLY A 169 -5.40 14.47 12.82
N HIS A 170 -4.60 13.57 12.25
CA HIS A 170 -5.03 12.71 11.14
C HIS A 170 -5.81 11.49 11.63
N LEU A 171 -7.01 11.71 12.16
CA LEU A 171 -7.83 10.68 12.82
C LEU A 171 -8.06 9.42 11.95
N GLU A 172 -8.38 9.57 10.66
CA GLU A 172 -8.58 8.40 9.80
C GLU A 172 -7.28 7.63 9.52
N THR A 173 -6.14 8.33 9.49
CA THR A 173 -4.83 7.68 9.39
C THR A 173 -4.51 6.91 10.67
N VAL A 174 -4.78 7.48 11.84
CA VAL A 174 -4.66 6.81 13.14
C VAL A 174 -5.48 5.53 13.17
N LYS A 175 -6.76 5.60 12.77
CA LYS A 175 -7.64 4.42 12.68
C LYS A 175 -7.10 3.34 11.77
N VAL A 176 -6.58 3.71 10.59
CA VAL A 176 -5.99 2.74 9.64
C VAL A 176 -4.76 2.05 10.26
N LEU A 177 -3.86 2.80 10.89
CA LEU A 177 -2.66 2.24 11.53
C LEU A 177 -3.01 1.31 12.70
N LEU A 178 -3.97 1.71 13.54
CA LEU A 178 -4.41 0.91 14.68
C LEU A 178 -5.14 -0.37 14.24
N ALA A 179 -5.97 -0.28 13.20
CA ALA A 179 -6.67 -1.44 12.65
C ALA A 179 -5.74 -2.46 11.99
N ASP A 180 -4.63 -1.99 11.40
CA ASP A 180 -3.56 -2.87 10.90
C ASP A 180 -2.82 -3.58 12.04
N GLY A 181 -2.65 -2.91 13.18
CA GLY A 181 -2.13 -3.49 14.42
C GLY A 181 -0.65 -3.84 14.41
N SER A 182 0.10 -3.49 13.35
CA SER A 182 1.54 -3.73 13.28
C SER A 182 2.37 -2.66 13.99
N VAL A 183 1.83 -1.44 14.12
CA VAL A 183 2.50 -0.35 14.83
C VAL A 183 2.49 -0.57 16.34
N ASP A 184 3.63 -0.35 16.99
CA ASP A 184 3.68 -0.31 18.46
C ASP A 184 3.01 0.97 18.96
N ILE A 185 1.82 0.83 19.54
CA ILE A 185 1.00 1.94 20.05
C ILE A 185 1.66 2.70 21.21
N ASP A 186 2.55 2.02 21.94
CA ASP A 186 3.22 2.53 23.15
C ASP A 186 4.66 2.95 22.89
N HIS A 187 5.12 2.92 21.62
CA HIS A 187 6.45 3.38 21.23
C HIS A 187 6.68 4.82 21.70
N GLN A 188 7.85 5.06 22.27
CA GLN A 188 8.29 6.38 22.70
C GLN A 188 9.35 6.93 21.74
N ASN A 189 9.14 8.15 21.26
CA ASN A 189 10.15 8.85 20.46
C ASN A 189 11.32 9.34 21.33
N LYS A 190 12.27 10.09 20.75
CA LYS A 190 13.46 10.59 21.47
C LYS A 190 13.14 11.51 22.66
N PHE A 191 11.93 12.05 22.73
CA PHE A 191 11.46 12.90 23.83
C PHE A 191 10.66 12.12 24.90
N GLY A 192 10.50 10.80 24.72
CA GLY A 192 9.65 9.99 25.58
C GLY A 192 8.17 10.10 25.23
N TYR A 193 7.79 10.81 24.16
CA TYR A 193 6.38 10.94 23.79
C TYR A 193 5.88 9.71 23.04
N THR A 194 4.72 9.22 23.47
CA THR A 194 3.87 8.30 22.71
C THR A 194 2.89 9.09 21.86
N ALA A 195 2.16 8.40 20.97
CA ALA A 195 1.09 9.02 20.17
C ALA A 195 0.00 9.64 21.06
N LEU A 196 -0.29 8.99 22.20
CA LEU A 196 -1.24 9.47 23.20
C LEU A 196 -0.75 10.76 23.87
N ILE A 197 0.55 10.85 24.19
CA ILE A 197 1.12 12.07 24.80
C ILE A 197 1.11 13.21 23.80
N GLU A 198 1.56 13.04 22.56
CA GLU A 198 1.61 14.15 21.58
C GLU A 198 0.23 14.67 21.20
N ALA A 199 -0.77 13.78 21.07
CA ALA A 199 -2.16 14.17 20.81
C ALA A 199 -2.77 15.06 21.91
N VAL A 200 -2.19 15.05 23.11
CA VAL A 200 -2.65 15.85 24.25
C VAL A 200 -1.72 17.04 24.52
N ALA A 201 -0.42 16.81 24.62
CA ALA A 201 0.56 17.79 25.11
C ALA A 201 0.88 18.89 24.10
N LEU A 202 0.81 18.59 22.80
CA LEU A 202 1.29 19.49 21.75
C LEU A 202 0.16 20.21 21.01
N ARG A 203 -1.10 19.86 21.32
CA ARG A 203 -2.28 20.23 20.52
C ARG A 203 -3.34 20.90 21.38
N ASP A 204 -4.43 21.37 20.75
CA ASP A 204 -5.38 22.32 21.35
C ASP A 204 -6.53 21.68 22.18
N GLY A 205 -6.52 20.36 22.34
CA GLY A 205 -7.59 19.63 23.05
C GLY A 205 -8.96 19.63 22.34
N SER A 206 -9.01 20.05 21.07
CA SER A 206 -10.24 20.10 20.28
C SER A 206 -10.86 18.72 20.04
N LYS A 207 -12.04 18.70 19.43
CA LYS A 207 -12.83 17.49 19.22
C LYS A 207 -12.06 16.39 18.48
N VAL A 208 -11.24 16.75 17.48
CA VAL A 208 -10.43 15.76 16.75
C VAL A 208 -9.42 15.06 17.66
N TYR A 209 -8.77 15.80 18.59
CA TYR A 209 -7.83 15.22 19.54
C TYR A 209 -8.52 14.38 20.61
N GLN A 210 -9.72 14.78 21.04
CA GLN A 210 -10.54 13.94 21.91
C GLN A 210 -10.90 12.61 21.25
N ASP A 211 -11.20 12.62 19.95
CA ASP A 211 -11.53 11.41 19.21
C ASP A 211 -10.29 10.54 18.94
N ILE A 212 -9.12 11.14 18.64
CA ILE A 212 -7.85 10.43 18.54
C ILE A 212 -7.47 9.76 19.86
N VAL A 213 -7.57 10.49 20.98
CA VAL A 213 -7.28 9.95 22.32
C VAL A 213 -8.21 8.79 22.64
N LYS A 214 -9.50 8.90 22.35
CA LYS A 214 -10.45 7.79 22.51
C LYS A 214 -10.09 6.58 21.67
N GLU A 215 -9.72 6.78 20.41
CA GLU A 215 -9.32 5.70 19.51
C GLU A 215 -8.06 4.98 20.03
N LEU A 216 -7.03 5.73 20.43
CA LEU A 216 -5.81 5.17 21.01
C LEU A 216 -6.11 4.35 22.27
N LEU A 217 -6.94 4.88 23.18
CA LEU A 217 -7.34 4.16 24.40
C LEU A 217 -8.19 2.92 24.10
N GLN A 218 -9.07 2.99 23.11
CA GLN A 218 -9.88 1.85 22.66
C GLN A 218 -9.01 0.70 22.15
N TYR A 219 -7.87 1.00 21.52
CA TYR A 219 -6.89 0.02 21.08
C TYR A 219 -5.83 -0.33 22.14
N GLY A 220 -6.00 0.17 23.37
CA GLY A 220 -5.20 -0.26 24.52
C GLY A 220 -3.93 0.55 24.79
N ALA A 221 -3.83 1.79 24.29
CA ALA A 221 -2.69 2.67 24.60
C ALA A 221 -2.49 2.82 26.12
N ASN A 222 -1.25 2.66 26.58
CA ASN A 222 -0.92 2.76 27.98
C ASN A 222 -0.88 4.23 28.45
N LYS A 223 -1.99 4.68 29.02
CA LYS A 223 -2.15 6.03 29.58
C LYS A 223 -1.26 6.39 30.77
N THR A 224 -0.48 5.44 31.29
CA THR A 224 0.41 5.65 32.45
C THR A 224 1.87 5.90 32.05
N LEU A 225 2.22 5.74 30.78
CA LEU A 225 3.56 6.02 30.29
C LEU A 225 3.93 7.49 30.51
N ARG A 226 5.18 7.70 30.87
CA ARG A 226 5.76 9.00 31.17
C ARG A 226 6.82 9.34 30.14
N ASP A 227 6.82 10.59 29.70
CA ASP A 227 7.87 11.14 28.87
C ASP A 227 9.18 11.38 29.66
N ASN A 228 10.15 12.02 29.00
CA ASN A 228 11.45 12.33 29.60
C ASN A 228 11.39 13.37 30.73
N ASP A 229 10.31 14.18 30.80
CA ASP A 229 10.05 15.13 31.90
C ASP A 229 9.24 14.46 33.04
N GLY A 230 8.94 13.18 32.91
CA GLY A 230 8.17 12.42 33.88
C GLY A 230 6.66 12.68 33.82
N LYS A 231 6.13 13.29 32.75
CA LYS A 231 4.71 13.62 32.62
C LYS A 231 3.94 12.57 31.81
N THR A 232 2.71 12.32 32.24
CA THR A 232 1.74 11.50 31.49
C THR A 232 0.85 12.40 30.63
N ALA A 233 0.10 11.80 29.68
CA ALA A 233 -0.93 12.51 28.93
C ALA A 233 -1.97 13.20 29.86
N ALA A 234 -2.31 12.56 30.99
CA ALA A 234 -3.25 13.14 31.96
C ALA A 234 -2.67 14.36 32.71
N ASP A 235 -1.36 14.39 32.94
CA ASP A 235 -0.69 15.55 33.53
C ASP A 235 -0.78 16.75 32.60
N TYR A 236 -0.50 16.58 31.29
CA TYR A 236 -0.68 17.64 30.30
C TYR A 236 -2.12 18.10 30.15
N ALA A 237 -3.10 17.18 30.08
CA ALA A 237 -4.51 17.56 30.00
C ALA A 237 -4.97 18.41 31.20
N ARG A 238 -4.39 18.17 32.38
CA ARG A 238 -4.63 18.99 33.60
C ARG A 238 -3.95 20.35 33.50
N GLU A 239 -2.67 20.39 33.16
CA GLU A 239 -1.88 21.63 33.05
C GLU A 239 -2.44 22.60 32.00
N LEU A 240 -2.90 22.07 30.87
CA LEU A 240 -3.46 22.84 29.76
C LEU A 240 -4.95 23.17 29.92
N GLY A 241 -5.60 22.63 30.96
CA GLY A 241 -7.02 22.89 31.23
C GLY A 241 -8.00 22.17 30.28
N TYR A 242 -7.60 21.08 29.63
CA TYR A 242 -8.44 20.31 28.71
C TYR A 242 -9.42 19.42 29.47
N VAL A 243 -10.52 20.02 29.95
CA VAL A 243 -11.52 19.38 30.81
C VAL A 243 -12.07 18.07 30.23
N GLU A 244 -12.38 18.01 28.94
CA GLU A 244 -12.91 16.80 28.32
C GLU A 244 -11.85 15.69 28.18
N LEU A 245 -10.61 16.04 27.84
CA LEU A 245 -9.51 15.07 27.80
C LEU A 245 -9.17 14.51 29.19
N GLN A 246 -9.26 15.35 30.24
CA GLN A 246 -9.10 14.88 31.62
C GLN A 246 -10.17 13.85 32.01
N LYS A 247 -11.40 13.97 31.51
CA LYS A 247 -12.45 12.96 31.74
C LYS A 247 -12.12 11.67 31.00
N ILE A 248 -11.84 11.78 29.69
CA ILE A 248 -11.50 10.64 28.83
C ILE A 248 -10.31 9.83 29.38
N LEU A 249 -9.29 10.49 29.91
CA LEU A 249 -8.08 9.82 30.43
C LEU A 249 -8.28 9.22 31.84
N LYS A 250 -9.29 9.63 32.60
CA LYS A 250 -9.59 9.06 33.92
C LYS A 250 -10.32 7.73 33.82
N ASP A 251 -11.24 7.61 32.88
CA ASP A 251 -12.04 6.41 32.59
C ASP A 251 -11.16 5.27 32.06
#